data_AF-A0A7N2LD41-F1
#
_entry.id   AF-A0A7N2LD41-F1
#
_cell.length_a   1.000
_cell.length_b   1.000
_cell.length_c   1.000
_cell.angle_alpha   90.00
_cell.angle_beta   90.00
_cell.angle_gamma   90.00
#
_symmetry.space_group_name_H-M   'P 1'
#
loop_
_entity.id
_entity.type
_entity.pdbx_description
1 polymer ?
#
loop_
_entity_poly.entity_id
_entity_poly.type
_entity_poly.pdbx_seq_one_letter_code
_entity_poly.pdbx_strand_id
1 'polypeptide(L)'
;MDNMSCALVLSFDLGDEVFRVISVPTGTSTTDYVRISVTGGSLSLLCHDPLENTMKCCSIWVMKEYGVADSWTKHFTVDFNRGLLLGLQKNGNILVETELAGLLLHQISSYDPESRQIKNLGISGRQFMFCVENYMENLVLLDKPNDSF
;
A
#
# COMPACT_ATOMS: atom_id res chain seq x y z
N MET A 1 -12.03 23.71 14.41
CA MET A 1 -12.81 22.58 13.86
C MET A 1 -11.84 21.85 12.97
N ASP A 2 -11.08 20.95 13.55
CA ASP A 2 -9.98 20.28 12.86
C ASP A 2 -10.54 18.98 12.29
N ASN A 3 -11.24 19.10 11.17
CA ASN A 3 -11.71 17.95 10.42
C ASN A 3 -10.56 17.44 9.54
N MET A 4 -9.46 17.03 10.17
CA MET A 4 -8.37 16.31 9.51
C MET A 4 -8.73 14.82 9.56
N SER A 5 -8.98 14.23 8.40
CA SER A 5 -9.11 12.79 8.22
C SER A 5 -7.84 12.10 8.74
N CYS A 6 -7.90 11.56 9.96
CA CYS A 6 -6.83 10.70 10.49
C CYS A 6 -6.95 9.34 9.81
N ALA A 7 -6.02 9.03 8.90
CA ALA A 7 -5.87 7.67 8.40
C ALA A 7 -5.63 6.71 9.58
N LEU A 8 -6.28 5.56 9.57
CA LEU A 8 -6.09 4.50 10.56
C LEU A 8 -5.93 3.16 9.85
N VAL A 9 -5.19 2.25 10.46
CA VAL A 9 -5.14 0.86 10.02
C VAL A 9 -6.10 0.06 10.90
N LEU A 10 -7.02 -0.66 10.28
CA LEU A 10 -7.90 -1.59 10.96
C LEU A 10 -7.37 -3.01 10.74
N SER A 11 -7.21 -3.75 11.83
CA SER A 11 -6.90 -5.18 11.80
C SER A 11 -8.07 -5.97 12.35
N PHE A 12 -8.31 -7.15 11.80
CA PHE A 12 -9.31 -8.09 12.28
C PHE A 12 -8.59 -9.38 12.67
N ASP A 13 -8.71 -9.77 13.92
CA ASP A 13 -8.10 -10.98 14.45
C ASP A 13 -9.10 -12.14 14.32
N LEU A 14 -8.67 -13.23 13.67
CA LEU A 14 -9.52 -14.40 13.43
C LEU A 14 -9.66 -15.32 14.64
N GLY A 15 -8.77 -15.21 15.63
CA GLY A 15 -8.77 -16.07 16.82
C GLY A 15 -9.80 -15.62 17.86
N ASP A 16 -9.93 -14.31 18.07
CA ASP A 16 -10.89 -13.72 19.00
C ASP A 16 -12.03 -12.94 18.30
N GLU A 17 -12.02 -12.87 16.97
CA GLU A 17 -13.03 -12.22 16.12
C GLU A 17 -13.25 -10.73 16.44
N VAL A 18 -12.18 -10.02 16.84
CA VAL A 18 -12.26 -8.59 17.18
C VAL A 18 -11.52 -7.70 16.19
N PHE A 19 -12.06 -6.50 16.00
CA PHE A 19 -11.36 -5.42 15.30
C PHE A 19 -10.43 -4.67 16.26
N ARG A 20 -9.19 -4.43 15.82
CA ARG A 20 -8.19 -3.65 16.53
C ARG A 20 -7.72 -2.51 15.65
N VAL A 21 -7.65 -1.31 16.22
CA VAL A 21 -7.12 -0.12 15.54
C VAL A 21 -5.63 -0.04 15.79
N ILE A 22 -4.87 0.13 14.71
CA ILE A 22 -3.44 0.37 14.72
C ILE A 22 -3.21 1.80 14.23
N SER A 23 -2.57 2.62 15.06
CA SER A 23 -2.23 4.00 14.69
C SER A 23 -1.23 4.02 13.54
N VAL A 24 -1.40 4.97 12.62
CA VAL A 24 -0.44 5.26 11.54
C VAL A 24 0.78 6.02 12.08
N PRO A 25 1.94 6.02 11.38
CA PRO A 25 3.14 6.69 11.83
C PRO A 25 2.96 8.20 12.00
N THR A 26 3.52 8.78 13.07
CA THR A 26 3.61 10.24 13.19
C THR A 26 4.54 10.80 12.11
N GLY A 27 4.08 11.80 11.35
CA GLY A 27 4.85 12.39 10.26
C GLY A 27 4.56 11.80 8.89
N THR A 28 3.60 10.89 8.75
CA THR A 28 2.87 10.78 7.48
C THR A 28 2.17 12.12 7.27
N SER A 29 2.48 12.81 6.17
CA SER A 29 1.66 13.94 5.73
C SER A 29 0.21 13.47 5.75
N THR A 30 -0.67 14.27 6.37
CA THR A 30 -2.10 13.99 6.59
C THR A 30 -2.83 13.94 5.25
N THR A 31 -2.52 12.90 4.49
CA THR A 31 -2.81 12.76 3.08
C THR A 31 -4.03 11.89 2.92
N ASP A 32 -4.88 12.27 1.99
CA ASP A 32 -6.09 11.52 1.66
C ASP A 32 -5.80 10.19 0.94
N TYR A 33 -4.52 9.87 0.70
CA TYR A 33 -4.13 8.69 -0.08
C TYR A 33 -3.00 7.89 0.56
N VAL A 34 -3.40 7.01 1.48
CA VAL A 34 -2.56 5.99 2.08
C VAL A 34 -3.00 4.62 1.57
N ARG A 35 -2.06 3.78 1.12
CA ARG A 35 -2.32 2.38 0.75
C ARG A 35 -1.57 1.43 1.66
N ILE A 36 -2.22 0.33 2.03
CA ILE A 36 -1.60 -0.78 2.78
C ILE A 36 -0.86 -1.69 1.78
N SER A 37 0.33 -2.14 2.16
CA SER A 37 1.12 -3.10 1.39
C SER A 37 1.89 -4.03 2.33
N VAL A 38 2.62 -4.98 1.75
CA VAL A 38 3.59 -5.83 2.45
C VAL A 38 4.97 -5.60 1.84
N THR A 39 5.97 -5.29 2.69
CA THR A 39 7.35 -5.08 2.28
C THR A 39 8.25 -6.01 3.08
N GLY A 40 8.94 -6.94 2.41
CA GLY A 40 9.85 -7.87 3.08
C GLY A 40 9.18 -8.75 4.15
N GLY A 41 7.87 -9.01 4.01
CA GLY A 41 7.08 -9.77 4.99
C GLY A 41 6.49 -8.94 6.13
N SER A 42 6.77 -7.64 6.19
CA SER A 42 6.22 -6.73 7.19
C SER A 42 5.10 -5.87 6.62
N LEU A 43 4.13 -5.51 7.47
CA LEU A 43 3.09 -4.54 7.13
C LEU A 43 3.73 -3.20 6.76
N SER A 44 3.30 -2.62 5.65
CA SER A 44 3.79 -1.34 5.16
C SER A 44 2.68 -0.39 4.72
N LEU A 45 2.98 0.90 4.74
CA LEU A 45 2.12 1.96 4.24
C LEU A 45 2.82 2.72 3.13
N LEU A 46 2.09 2.96 2.05
CA LEU A 46 2.47 3.84 0.95
C LEU A 46 1.73 5.16 1.13
N CYS A 47 2.43 6.19 1.59
CA CYS A 47 1.87 7.51 1.88
C CYS A 47 2.25 8.49 0.77
N HIS A 48 1.27 8.99 0.03
CA HIS A 48 1.47 9.87 -1.12
C HIS A 48 1.28 11.32 -0.75
N ASP A 49 2.28 12.18 -1.01
CA ASP A 49 2.18 13.59 -0.68
C ASP A 49 1.11 14.30 -1.54
N PRO A 50 0.28 15.19 -0.97
CA PRO A 50 -0.89 15.74 -1.64
C PRO A 50 -0.54 16.96 -2.50
N LEU A 51 0.74 17.21 -2.80
CA LEU A 51 1.17 18.45 -3.43
C LEU A 51 0.50 18.60 -4.81
N GLU A 52 -0.12 19.76 -5.02
CA GLU A 52 -1.06 19.99 -6.12
C GLU A 52 -0.57 19.44 -7.46
N ASN A 53 -1.46 18.63 -8.06
CA ASN A 53 -1.40 18.06 -9.41
C ASN A 53 -0.40 16.95 -9.72
N THR A 54 0.38 16.47 -8.74
CA THR A 54 1.23 15.30 -9.00
C THR A 54 1.54 14.60 -7.67
N MET A 55 1.08 13.36 -7.50
CA MET A 55 1.51 12.47 -6.41
C MET A 55 2.96 12.03 -6.67
N LYS A 56 3.88 12.99 -6.61
CA LYS A 56 5.28 12.82 -7.04
C LYS A 56 6.05 11.93 -6.09
N CYS A 57 5.80 12.08 -4.80
CA CYS A 57 6.57 11.44 -3.75
C CYS A 57 5.68 10.49 -2.97
N CYS A 58 6.14 9.26 -2.83
CA CYS A 58 5.53 8.26 -1.98
C CYS A 58 6.54 7.87 -0.89
N SER A 59 6.21 8.16 0.36
CA SER A 59 6.96 7.68 1.52
C SER A 59 6.49 6.28 1.87
N ILE A 60 7.43 5.33 1.98
CA ILE A 60 7.15 3.95 2.38
C ILE A 60 7.51 3.77 3.84
N TRP A 61 6.52 3.43 4.65
CA TRP A 61 6.68 3.13 6.07
C TRP A 61 6.53 1.64 6.31
N VAL A 62 7.36 1.07 7.18
CA VAL A 62 7.32 -0.35 7.54
C VAL A 62 7.19 -0.49 9.05
N MET A 63 6.24 -1.31 9.48
CA MET A 63 6.02 -1.67 10.88
C MET A 63 7.01 -2.78 11.25
N LYS A 64 7.97 -2.47 12.10
CA LYS A 64 9.02 -3.43 12.50
C LYS A 64 8.48 -4.51 13.44
N GLU A 65 7.49 -4.17 14.27
CA GLU A 65 6.82 -5.07 15.18
C GLU A 65 5.31 -4.94 14.99
N TYR A 66 4.67 -6.04 14.57
CA TYR A 66 3.26 -6.03 14.23
C TYR A 66 2.38 -5.60 15.41
N GLY A 67 1.46 -4.67 15.17
CA GLY A 67 0.55 -4.13 16.18
C GLY A 67 1.17 -3.05 17.08
N VAL A 68 2.48 -2.83 17.05
CA VAL A 68 3.15 -1.79 17.85
C VAL A 68 3.33 -0.54 17.02
N ALA A 69 2.49 0.48 17.27
CA ALA A 69 2.49 1.73 16.52
C ALA A 69 3.85 2.45 16.53
N ASP A 70 4.57 2.44 17.65
CA ASP A 70 5.88 3.10 17.76
C ASP A 70 6.99 2.39 16.96
N SER A 71 6.70 1.21 16.41
CA SER A 71 7.65 0.45 15.58
C SER A 71 7.60 0.85 14.10
N TRP A 72 6.73 1.78 13.71
CA TRP A 72 6.71 2.33 12.36
C TRP A 72 8.02 3.07 12.07
N THR A 73 8.67 2.68 10.99
CA THR A 73 9.91 3.32 10.53
C THR A 73 9.76 3.70 9.07
N LYS A 74 10.17 4.93 8.73
CA LYS A 74 10.24 5.35 7.32
C LYS A 74 11.39 4.61 6.67
N HIS A 75 11.08 3.76 5.70
CA HIS A 75 12.07 2.91 5.06
C HIS A 75 12.79 3.65 3.94
N PHE A 76 12.05 4.23 3.00
CA PHE A 76 12.57 5.10 1.95
C PHE A 76 11.45 5.96 1.32
N THR A 77 11.84 6.96 0.52
CA THR A 77 10.92 7.76 -0.30
C THR A 77 11.18 7.45 -1.76
N VAL A 78 10.13 7.22 -2.54
CA VAL A 78 10.20 7.08 -3.99
C VAL A 78 9.69 8.36 -4.62
N ASP A 79 10.54 8.99 -5.44
CA ASP A 79 10.13 10.09 -6.33
C ASP A 79 9.78 9.48 -7.70
N PHE A 80 8.50 9.49 -8.02
CA PHE A 80 7.94 9.01 -9.27
C PHE A 80 6.97 10.03 -9.86
N ASN A 81 7.52 11.00 -10.59
CA ASN A 81 6.78 12.08 -11.25
C ASN A 81 5.78 11.65 -12.35
N ARG A 82 5.60 10.35 -12.60
CA ARG A 82 4.85 9.81 -13.74
C ARG A 82 3.63 8.98 -13.36
N GLY A 83 3.24 8.95 -12.09
CA GLY A 83 2.10 8.15 -11.67
C GLY A 83 2.00 7.90 -10.18
N LEU A 84 1.20 6.91 -9.82
CA LEU A 84 0.89 6.53 -8.46
C LEU A 84 1.49 5.17 -8.12
N LEU A 85 2.19 5.04 -6.99
CA LEU A 85 2.61 3.74 -6.48
C LEU A 85 1.42 2.95 -5.91
N LEU A 86 1.28 1.73 -6.39
CA LEU A 86 0.22 0.80 -6.00
C LEU A 86 0.70 -0.28 -5.03
N GLY A 87 1.97 -0.68 -5.10
CA GLY A 87 2.49 -1.80 -4.31
C GLY A 87 3.95 -2.12 -4.61
N LEU A 88 4.52 -3.05 -3.84
CA LEU A 88 5.88 -3.55 -4.05
C LEU A 88 5.84 -5.01 -4.48
N GLN A 89 6.67 -5.36 -5.46
CA GLN A 89 6.82 -6.72 -5.96
C GLN A 89 7.96 -7.45 -5.24
N LYS A 90 7.89 -8.77 -5.22
CA LYS A 90 8.91 -9.64 -4.59
C LYS A 90 10.30 -9.48 -5.19
N ASN A 91 10.39 -9.06 -6.45
CA ASN A 91 11.66 -8.81 -7.14
C ASN A 91 12.25 -7.42 -6.86
N GLY A 92 11.67 -6.64 -5.96
CA GLY A 92 12.11 -5.27 -5.63
C GLY A 92 11.53 -4.18 -6.55
N ASN A 93 10.86 -4.56 -7.64
CA ASN A 93 10.18 -3.60 -8.50
C ASN A 93 8.93 -3.04 -7.81
N ILE A 94 8.48 -1.90 -8.30
CA ILE A 94 7.33 -1.16 -7.78
C ILE A 94 6.19 -1.25 -8.79
N LEU A 95 4.98 -1.59 -8.34
CA LEU A 95 3.79 -1.47 -9.17
C LEU A 95 3.35 -0.02 -9.18
N VAL A 96 3.19 0.55 -10.38
CA VAL A 96 2.78 1.93 -10.57
C VAL A 96 1.61 2.03 -11.54
N GLU A 97 0.68 2.91 -11.24
CA GLU A 97 -0.35 3.37 -12.15
C GLU A 97 0.18 4.56 -12.93
N THR A 98 0.22 4.46 -14.26
CA THR A 98 0.72 5.52 -15.16
C THR A 98 -0.33 5.87 -16.19
N GLU A 99 -0.39 7.14 -16.59
CA GLU A 99 -1.26 7.59 -17.69
C GLU A 99 -0.84 6.95 -19.03
N LEU A 100 -1.82 6.51 -19.81
CA LEU A 100 -1.63 6.16 -21.22
C LEU A 100 -1.81 7.42 -22.06
N ALA A 101 -0.70 7.96 -22.59
CA ALA A 101 -0.69 9.22 -23.32
C ALA A 101 -1.79 9.29 -24.40
N GLY A 102 -2.61 10.34 -24.33
CA GLY A 102 -3.67 10.62 -25.30
C GLY A 102 -4.97 9.83 -25.08
N LEU A 103 -5.07 9.03 -24.01
CA LEU A 103 -6.29 8.33 -23.60
C LEU A 103 -6.64 8.74 -22.16
N LEU A 104 -7.92 8.88 -21.83
CA LEU A 104 -8.40 9.04 -20.44
C LEU A 104 -8.31 7.70 -19.66
N LEU A 105 -7.27 6.92 -19.94
CA LEU A 105 -7.02 5.59 -19.41
C LEU A 105 -5.65 5.56 -18.75
N HIS A 106 -5.55 4.72 -17.74
CA HIS A 106 -4.34 4.45 -17.01
C HIS A 106 -3.99 2.99 -17.19
N GLN A 107 -2.74 2.64 -16.90
CA GLN A 107 -2.25 1.27 -16.94
C GLN A 107 -1.39 0.94 -15.73
N ILE A 108 -1.35 -0.34 -15.39
CA ILE A 108 -0.41 -0.87 -14.41
C ILE A 108 0.92 -1.18 -15.09
N SER A 109 2.00 -0.64 -14.56
CA SER A 109 3.36 -0.92 -14.98
C SER A 109 4.22 -1.37 -13.80
N SER A 110 5.24 -2.16 -14.11
CA SER A 110 6.34 -2.47 -13.19
C SER A 110 7.47 -1.46 -13.39
N TYR A 111 7.81 -0.72 -12.35
CA TYR A 111 8.93 0.21 -12.30
C TYR A 111 10.12 -0.40 -11.56
N ASP A 112 11.29 -0.42 -12.19
CA ASP A 112 12.55 -0.79 -11.54
C ASP A 112 13.21 0.48 -10.99
N PRO A 113 13.35 0.63 -9.66
CA PRO A 113 13.93 1.83 -9.07
C PRO A 113 15.44 1.98 -9.33
N GLU A 114 16.17 0.90 -9.62
CA GLU A 114 17.61 0.94 -9.90
C GLU A 114 17.89 1.39 -11.32
N SER A 115 17.29 0.72 -12.31
CA SER A 115 17.49 1.05 -13.73
C SER A 115 16.59 2.18 -14.24
N ARG A 116 15.57 2.57 -13.46
CA ARG A 116 14.51 3.53 -13.82
C ARG A 116 13.68 3.11 -15.04
N GLN A 117 13.71 1.83 -15.40
CA GLN A 117 12.94 1.26 -16.49
C GLN A 117 11.49 1.05 -16.07
N ILE A 118 10.58 1.22 -17.02
CA ILE A 118 9.14 0.95 -16.84
C ILE A 118 8.74 -0.13 -17.83
N LYS A 119 8.12 -1.19 -17.32
CA LYS A 119 7.55 -2.27 -18.11
C LYS A 119 6.04 -2.31 -17.95
N ASN A 120 5.32 -2.13 -19.05
CA ASN A 120 3.86 -2.29 -19.09
C ASN A 120 3.47 -3.76 -18.81
N LEU A 121 2.46 -3.97 -17.97
CA LEU A 121 1.93 -5.29 -17.63
C LEU A 121 0.66 -5.68 -18.43
N GLY A 122 0.18 -4.80 -19.31
CA GLY A 122 -0.97 -5.05 -20.19
C GLY A 122 -2.34 -4.90 -19.51
N ILE A 123 -2.38 -4.30 -18.32
CA ILE A 123 -3.60 -4.07 -17.56
C ILE A 123 -3.94 -2.58 -17.64
N SER A 124 -5.10 -2.26 -18.20
CA SER A 124 -5.57 -0.88 -18.39
C SER A 124 -6.95 -0.68 -17.78
N GLY A 125 -7.25 0.54 -17.37
CA GLY A 125 -8.47 0.90 -16.67
C GLY A 125 -8.62 2.42 -16.52
N ARG A 126 -9.63 2.88 -15.78
CA ARG A 126 -9.70 4.30 -15.41
C ARG A 126 -8.76 4.59 -14.25
N GLN A 127 -8.36 5.85 -14.20
CA GLN A 127 -7.56 6.40 -13.11
C GLN A 127 -8.17 6.07 -11.74
N PHE A 128 -7.32 5.73 -10.77
CA PHE A 128 -7.67 5.40 -9.38
C PHE A 128 -8.57 4.18 -9.17
N MET A 129 -8.93 3.43 -10.21
CA MET A 129 -9.77 2.22 -10.08
C MET A 129 -8.96 0.92 -9.92
N PHE A 130 -7.63 1.00 -9.83
CA PHE A 130 -6.79 -0.17 -9.62
C PHE A 130 -6.72 -0.55 -8.14
N CYS A 131 -6.88 -1.84 -7.89
CA CYS A 131 -6.65 -2.46 -6.59
C CYS A 131 -5.50 -3.45 -6.71
N VAL A 132 -4.54 -3.36 -5.79
CA VAL A 132 -3.40 -4.25 -5.70
C VAL A 132 -3.40 -4.78 -4.29
N GLU A 133 -3.64 -6.07 -4.15
CA GLU A 133 -3.72 -6.75 -2.86
C GLU A 133 -2.59 -7.76 -2.72
N ASN A 134 -2.11 -7.91 -1.49
CA ASN A 134 -1.12 -8.93 -1.18
C ASN A 134 -1.86 -10.23 -0.88
N TYR A 135 -1.57 -11.27 -1.66
CA TYR A 135 -2.10 -12.60 -1.43
C TYR A 135 -1.12 -13.44 -0.62
N MET A 136 -1.59 -14.00 0.49
CA MET A 136 -0.90 -15.02 1.27
C MET A 136 -1.86 -16.19 1.46
N GLU A 137 -1.42 -17.38 1.08
CA GLU A 137 -2.19 -18.60 1.29
C GLU A 137 -2.20 -18.95 2.79
N ASN A 138 -3.38 -19.24 3.33
CA ASN A 138 -3.55 -19.74 4.68
C ASN A 138 -3.84 -21.24 4.63
N LEU A 139 -3.10 -22.06 5.39
CA LEU A 139 -3.27 -23.51 5.46
C LEU A 139 -4.40 -23.94 6.41
N VAL A 140 -5.07 -23.00 7.08
CA VAL A 140 -6.22 -23.30 7.94
C VAL A 140 -7.43 -23.68 7.09
N LEU A 141 -7.86 -24.93 7.20
CA LEU A 141 -9.12 -25.41 6.63
C LEU A 141 -10.28 -24.80 7.42
N LEU A 142 -11.08 -23.95 6.78
CA LEU A 142 -12.26 -23.31 7.38
C LEU A 142 -13.41 -24.28 7.69
N ASP A 143 -13.35 -25.52 7.20
CA ASP A 143 -14.45 -26.49 7.22
C ASP A 143 -14.31 -27.59 8.28
N LYS A 144 -13.46 -27.45 9.30
CA LYS A 144 -13.49 -28.40 10.42
C LYS A 144 -14.58 -27.98 11.41
N PRO A 145 -15.54 -28.86 11.75
CA PRO A 145 -16.42 -28.58 12.88
C PRO A 145 -15.54 -28.38 14.11
N ASN A 146 -15.87 -27.37 14.92
CA ASN A 146 -15.26 -27.19 16.24
C ASN A 146 -15.54 -28.46 17.05
N ASP A 147 -14.61 -29.40 17.05
CA ASP A 147 -14.59 -30.46 18.03
C ASP A 147 -14.29 -29.80 19.37
N SER A 148 -15.37 -29.63 20.14
CA SER A 148 -15.40 -29.11 21.50
C SER A 148 -14.34 -29.79 22.38
N PHE A 149 -13.44 -29.00 22.94
CA PHE A 149 -12.65 -29.40 24.10
C PHE A 149 -13.49 -29.42 25.37
#